data_AF-A0A0F8XKW7-F1
#
_entry.id   AF-A0A0F8XKW7-F1
#
_cell.length_a   1.000
_cell.length_b   1.000
_cell.length_c   1.000
_cell.angle_alpha   90.00
_cell.angle_beta   90.00
_cell.angle_gamma   90.00
#
_symmetry.space_group_name_H-M   'P 1'
#
loop_
_entity.id
_entity.type
_entity.pdbx_description
1 polymer ?
#
loop_
_entity_poly.entity_id
_entity_poly.type
_entity_poly.pdbx_seq_one_letter_code
_entity_poly.pdbx_strand_id
1 'polypeptide(L)'
;EGSKEDIMRERIVSQINALLPQMRDSMLNELQTLVTGQIRAQIEGIRVRDGEDGKTPTDSELKTLIKPLIPNLPTPEKPKELKVEDVKGLQDIIKGLSNRITSKKGGGGGGGSTMRIDDLSSQADGSTTTFTTSFRIGTVHALFYSSFPSVLLPTTDYSVAGTLITLASGVPTPQSGQSLLFIYEDAS
;
A
#
# COMPACT_ATOMS: atom_id res chain seq x y z
N GLU A 1 27.68 62.72 -22.26
CA GLU A 1 28.04 62.97 -20.86
C GLU A 1 26.80 62.79 -20.02
N GLY A 2 26.77 61.81 -19.12
CA GLY A 2 25.63 61.61 -18.22
C GLY A 2 25.50 62.82 -17.28
N SER A 3 24.27 63.22 -16.98
CA SER A 3 24.02 64.29 -16.00
C SER A 3 24.66 63.88 -14.67
N LYS A 4 25.21 64.82 -13.90
CA LYS A 4 25.77 64.55 -12.56
C LYS A 4 24.79 63.79 -11.67
N GLU A 5 23.49 63.96 -11.91
CA GLU A 5 22.41 63.25 -11.23
C GLU A 5 22.38 61.75 -11.55
N ASP A 6 22.66 61.34 -12.79
CA ASP A 6 22.66 59.93 -13.20
C ASP A 6 23.81 59.17 -12.53
N ILE A 7 24.99 59.79 -12.49
CA ILE A 7 26.17 59.23 -11.81
C ILE A 7 25.91 59.09 -10.31
N MET A 8 25.20 60.05 -9.71
CA MET A 8 24.84 60.00 -8.30
C MET A 8 23.80 58.89 -8.01
N ARG A 9 22.81 58.72 -8.90
CA ARG A 9 21.81 57.65 -8.81
C ARG A 9 22.44 56.26 -8.94
N GLU A 10 23.33 56.05 -9.91
CA GLU A 10 24.02 54.76 -10.08
C GLU A 10 24.88 54.41 -8.85
N ARG A 11 25.55 55.40 -8.25
CA ARG A 11 26.33 55.20 -7.04
C ARG A 11 25.45 54.78 -5.86
N ILE A 12 24.28 55.41 -5.70
CA ILE A 12 23.32 55.07 -4.65
C ILE A 12 22.76 53.65 -4.88
N VAL A 13 22.36 53.32 -6.10
CA VAL A 13 21.84 51.98 -6.44
C VAL A 13 22.89 50.90 -6.21
N SER A 14 24.14 51.15 -6.60
CA SER A 14 25.27 50.24 -6.36
C SER A 14 25.52 50.02 -4.86
N GLN A 15 25.47 51.07 -4.05
CA GLN A 15 25.60 50.97 -2.59
C GLN A 15 24.45 50.19 -1.95
N ILE A 16 23.21 50.42 -2.39
CA ILE A 16 22.04 49.67 -1.91
C ILE A 16 22.16 48.19 -2.28
N ASN A 17 22.52 47.88 -3.52
CA ASN A 17 22.67 46.50 -3.99
C ASN A 17 23.81 45.75 -3.27
N ALA A 18 24.84 46.47 -2.80
CA ALA A 18 25.89 45.88 -1.98
C ALA A 18 25.45 45.64 -0.52
N LEU A 19 24.55 46.47 0.01
CA LEU A 19 24.08 46.38 1.40
C LEU A 19 22.98 45.33 1.60
N LEU A 20 22.10 45.16 0.61
CA LEU A 20 20.96 44.23 0.69
C LEU A 20 21.35 42.77 1.00
N PRO A 21 22.39 42.17 0.38
CA PRO A 21 22.84 40.82 0.71
C PRO A 21 23.32 40.70 2.16
N GLN A 22 24.09 41.69 2.65
CA GLN A 22 24.62 41.68 4.01
C GLN A 22 23.50 41.74 5.06
N MET A 23 22.49 42.57 4.82
CA MET A 23 21.31 42.63 5.69
C MET A 23 20.53 41.31 5.68
N ARG A 24 20.35 40.70 4.50
CA ARG A 24 19.68 39.40 4.37
C ARG A 24 20.41 38.32 5.15
N ASP A 25 21.73 38.23 5.00
CA ASP A 25 22.53 37.19 5.65
C ASP A 25 22.57 37.39 7.18
N SER A 26 22.65 38.63 7.64
CA SER A 26 22.55 38.95 9.07
C SER A 26 21.20 38.51 9.66
N MET A 27 20.09 38.83 8.97
CA MET A 27 18.75 38.44 9.41
C MET A 27 18.57 36.92 9.40
N LEU A 28 19.10 36.20 8.41
CA LEU A 28 19.03 34.75 8.35
C LEU A 28 19.79 34.09 9.50
N ASN A 29 20.99 34.60 9.83
CA ASN A 29 21.78 34.08 10.94
C ASN A 29 21.10 34.30 12.31
N GLU A 30 20.47 35.47 12.51
CA GLU A 30 19.72 35.75 13.74
C GLU A 30 18.50 34.84 13.86
N LEU A 31 17.71 34.69 12.79
CA LEU A 31 16.55 33.79 12.77
C LEU A 31 16.96 32.34 13.03
N GLN A 32 18.02 31.86 12.38
CA GLN A 32 18.52 30.50 12.57
C GLN A 32 18.97 30.27 14.01
N THR A 33 19.67 31.23 14.61
CA THR A 33 20.12 31.16 16.01
C THR A 33 18.92 31.08 16.97
N LEU A 34 17.91 31.92 16.76
CA LEU A 34 16.72 31.98 17.60
C LEU A 34 15.89 30.68 17.53
N VAL A 35 15.64 30.19 16.31
CA VAL A 35 14.89 28.94 16.08
C VAL A 35 15.62 27.75 16.70
N THR A 36 16.94 27.64 16.47
CA THR A 36 17.72 26.51 17.01
C THR A 36 17.76 26.52 18.53
N GLY A 37 17.87 27.71 19.16
CA GLY A 37 17.83 27.85 20.62
C GLY A 37 16.47 27.45 21.21
N GLN A 38 15.37 27.90 20.61
CA GLN A 38 14.02 27.59 21.08
C GLN A 38 13.67 26.11 20.93
N ILE A 39 13.99 25.49 19.79
CA ILE A 39 13.76 24.05 19.57
C ILE A 39 14.55 23.23 20.58
N ARG A 40 15.82 23.57 20.83
CA ARG A 40 16.66 22.85 21.80
C ARG A 40 16.10 22.93 23.22
N ALA A 41 15.65 24.12 23.64
CA ALA A 41 15.04 24.30 24.96
C ALA A 41 13.73 23.49 25.11
N GLN A 42 12.92 23.42 24.05
CA GLN A 42 11.69 22.63 24.05
C GLN A 42 11.97 21.11 24.08
N ILE A 43 12.97 20.62 23.35
CA ILE A 43 13.35 19.20 23.36
C ILE A 43 13.84 18.76 24.75
N GLU A 44 14.68 19.56 25.42
CA GLU A 44 15.12 19.26 26.79
C GLU A 44 13.95 19.25 27.79
N GLY A 45 12.92 20.09 27.58
CA GLY A 45 11.70 20.08 28.38
C GLY A 45 10.76 18.88 28.12
N ILE A 46 10.87 18.24 26.95
CA ILE A 46 10.03 17.11 26.53
C ILE A 46 10.65 15.75 26.89
N ARG A 47 11.89 15.71 27.42
CA ARG A 47 12.48 14.46 27.92
C ARG A 47 11.51 13.79 28.90
N VAL A 48 10.88 12.72 28.40
CA VAL A 48 10.17 11.73 29.18
C VAL A 48 11.15 11.31 30.27
N ARG A 49 10.68 11.29 31.52
CA ARG A 49 11.48 10.79 32.65
C ARG A 49 11.74 9.30 32.42
N ASP A 50 12.71 8.99 31.56
CA ASP A 50 13.43 7.74 31.65
C ASP A 50 14.07 7.75 33.05
N GLY A 51 14.08 6.62 33.75
CA GLY A 51 14.75 6.50 35.05
C GLY A 51 16.19 7.06 34.96
N GLU A 52 16.77 7.50 36.07
CA GLU A 52 18.01 8.30 36.12
C GLU A 52 19.19 7.80 35.24
N ASP A 53 19.19 6.54 34.80
CA ASP A 53 20.21 5.91 33.97
C ASP A 53 19.80 5.59 32.51
N GLY A 54 18.55 5.83 32.12
CA GLY A 54 18.03 5.51 30.78
C GLY A 54 18.08 4.03 30.42
N LYS A 55 18.27 3.13 31.40
CA LYS A 55 18.38 1.69 31.15
C LYS A 55 17.00 1.06 31.19
N THR A 56 16.67 0.30 30.16
CA THR A 56 15.54 -0.63 30.22
C THR A 56 15.88 -1.71 31.25
N PRO A 57 15.09 -1.89 32.33
CA PRO A 57 15.36 -2.92 33.32
C PRO A 57 15.40 -4.31 32.67
N THR A 58 16.34 -5.14 33.11
CA THR A 58 16.40 -6.53 32.68
C THR A 58 15.30 -7.36 33.35
N ASP A 59 14.93 -8.49 32.75
CA ASP A 59 13.95 -9.43 33.32
C ASP A 59 14.28 -9.87 34.76
N SER A 60 15.57 -9.94 35.09
CA SER A 60 16.05 -10.31 36.44
C SER A 60 15.79 -9.19 37.45
N GLU A 61 16.03 -7.94 37.06
CA GLU A 61 15.78 -6.76 37.90
C GLU A 61 14.28 -6.57 38.12
N LEU A 62 13.47 -6.74 37.06
CA LEU A 62 12.00 -6.72 37.15
C LEU A 62 11.49 -7.81 38.10
N LYS A 63 11.97 -9.05 37.98
CA LYS A 63 11.57 -10.14 38.89
C LYS A 63 11.96 -9.85 40.34
N THR A 64 13.12 -9.24 40.58
CA THR A 64 13.59 -8.89 41.92
C THR A 64 12.70 -7.81 42.57
N LEU A 65 12.27 -6.82 41.79
CA LEU A 65 11.36 -5.76 42.23
C LEU A 65 9.92 -6.27 42.48
N ILE A 66 9.43 -7.19 41.64
CA ILE A 66 8.05 -7.69 41.71
C ILE A 66 7.87 -8.75 42.81
N LYS A 67 8.89 -9.60 43.06
CA LYS A 67 8.81 -10.73 44.01
C LYS A 67 8.33 -10.35 45.43
N PRO A 68 8.77 -9.26 46.08
CA PRO A 68 8.24 -8.87 47.39
C PRO A 68 6.79 -8.35 47.33
N LEU A 69 6.34 -7.84 46.17
CA LEU A 69 4.99 -7.28 46.00
C LEU A 69 3.93 -8.38 45.81
N ILE A 70 4.32 -9.54 45.26
CA ILE A 70 3.42 -10.67 45.03
C ILE A 70 4.11 -11.97 45.50
N PRO A 71 4.18 -12.23 46.82
CA PRO A 71 4.92 -13.37 47.37
C PRO A 71 4.33 -14.74 46.98
N ASN A 72 3.05 -14.81 46.59
CA ASN A 72 2.35 -16.03 46.23
C ASN A 72 1.75 -15.92 44.82
N LEU A 73 2.60 -15.94 43.79
CA LEU A 73 2.10 -16.17 42.44
C LEU A 73 1.65 -17.65 42.34
N PRO A 74 0.38 -17.94 42.00
CA PRO A 74 0.01 -19.30 41.64
C PRO A 74 0.89 -19.71 40.47
N THR A 75 1.62 -20.83 40.61
CA THR A 75 2.36 -21.41 39.50
C THR A 75 1.39 -21.61 38.33
N PRO A 76 1.73 -21.19 37.10
CA PRO A 76 0.88 -21.44 35.96
C PRO A 76 0.72 -22.95 35.84
N GLU A 77 -0.46 -23.46 36.22
CA GLU A 77 -0.80 -24.84 35.96
C GLU A 77 -0.69 -25.03 34.45
N LYS A 78 0.13 -26.00 34.03
CA LYS A 78 0.23 -26.34 32.61
C LYS A 78 -1.18 -26.48 32.07
N PRO A 79 -1.55 -25.75 31.01
CA PRO A 79 -2.91 -25.81 30.48
C PRO A 79 -3.23 -27.27 30.18
N LYS A 80 -4.25 -27.78 30.86
CA LYS A 80 -4.71 -29.15 30.65
C LYS A 80 -5.07 -29.30 29.18
N GLU A 81 -4.40 -30.21 28.49
CA GLU A 81 -4.66 -30.48 27.07
C GLU A 81 -6.10 -30.97 26.94
N LEU A 82 -6.95 -30.14 26.32
CA LEU A 82 -8.35 -30.45 26.06
C LEU A 82 -8.43 -31.40 24.87
N LYS A 83 -8.97 -32.60 25.10
CA LYS A 83 -9.25 -33.53 24.01
C LYS A 83 -10.63 -33.28 23.42
N VAL A 84 -10.86 -33.75 22.20
CA VAL A 84 -12.15 -33.62 21.52
C VAL A 84 -13.27 -34.30 22.32
N GLU A 85 -12.94 -35.37 23.07
CA GLU A 85 -13.88 -36.07 23.94
C GLU A 85 -14.31 -35.25 25.16
N ASP A 86 -13.48 -34.28 25.58
CA ASP A 86 -13.78 -33.41 26.73
C ASP A 86 -14.83 -32.33 26.38
N VAL A 87 -15.11 -32.12 25.08
CA VAL A 87 -16.05 -31.12 24.59
C VAL A 87 -17.31 -31.80 24.06
N LYS A 88 -18.34 -31.87 24.92
CA LYS A 88 -19.65 -32.46 24.59
C LYS A 88 -20.23 -31.85 23.30
N GLY A 89 -20.55 -32.69 22.32
CA GLY A 89 -21.19 -32.30 21.05
C GLY A 89 -20.25 -31.88 19.93
N LEU A 90 -18.94 -31.76 20.18
CA LEU A 90 -17.97 -31.39 19.15
C LEU A 90 -17.85 -32.47 18.06
N GLN A 91 -17.94 -33.75 18.44
CA GLN A 91 -17.93 -34.88 17.50
C GLN A 91 -19.12 -34.86 16.52
N ASP A 92 -20.31 -34.48 16.99
CA ASP A 92 -21.50 -34.40 16.16
C ASP A 92 -21.40 -33.27 15.13
N ILE A 93 -20.81 -32.13 15.52
CA ILE A 93 -20.53 -31.00 14.64
C ILE A 93 -19.52 -31.41 13.55
N ILE A 94 -18.42 -32.06 13.93
CA ILE A 94 -17.39 -32.53 12.99
C ILE A 94 -17.99 -33.52 11.99
N LYS A 95 -18.78 -34.48 12.49
CA LYS A 95 -19.47 -35.46 11.64
C LYS A 95 -20.47 -34.81 10.69
N GLY A 96 -21.24 -33.83 11.18
CA GLY A 96 -22.18 -33.05 10.37
C GLY A 96 -21.48 -32.25 9.27
N LEU A 97 -20.36 -31.60 9.58
CA LEU A 97 -19.56 -30.88 8.59
C LEU A 97 -18.98 -31.82 7.54
N SER A 98 -18.39 -32.93 7.97
CA SER A 98 -17.81 -33.93 7.06
C SER A 98 -18.85 -34.44 6.07
N ASN A 99 -20.05 -34.78 6.57
CA ASN A 99 -21.17 -35.19 5.73
C ASN A 99 -21.62 -34.10 4.74
N ARG A 100 -21.63 -32.82 5.14
CA ARG A 100 -21.97 -31.71 4.25
C ARG A 100 -20.92 -31.48 3.17
N ILE A 101 -19.64 -31.69 3.47
CA ILE A 101 -18.54 -31.55 2.52
C ILE A 101 -18.56 -32.72 1.52
N THR A 102 -18.76 -33.95 1.99
CA THR A 102 -18.78 -35.15 1.16
C THR A 102 -20.05 -35.25 0.31
N SER A 103 -21.22 -34.87 0.85
CA SER A 103 -22.48 -34.85 0.10
C SER A 103 -22.57 -33.73 -0.95
N LYS A 104 -21.77 -32.67 -0.82
CA LYS A 104 -21.68 -31.60 -1.83
C LYS A 104 -20.79 -31.96 -3.04
N LYS A 105 -20.15 -33.13 -3.07
CA LYS A 105 -19.20 -33.50 -4.14
C LYS A 105 -19.83 -34.00 -5.45
N GLY A 106 -21.16 -33.96 -5.62
CA GLY A 106 -21.77 -34.60 -6.79
C GLY A 106 -23.20 -34.21 -7.18
N GLY A 107 -23.65 -32.96 -6.99
CA GLY A 107 -25.00 -32.59 -7.42
C GLY A 107 -25.18 -31.08 -7.56
N GLY A 108 -25.09 -30.59 -8.79
CA GLY A 108 -25.33 -29.18 -9.11
C GLY A 108 -24.88 -28.79 -10.51
N GLY A 109 -25.24 -29.59 -11.52
CA GLY A 109 -25.17 -29.17 -12.92
C GLY A 109 -26.18 -28.05 -13.17
N GLY A 110 -25.79 -26.83 -12.84
CA GLY A 110 -26.37 -25.64 -13.44
C GLY A 110 -25.51 -25.32 -14.65
N GLY A 111 -26.08 -25.40 -15.85
CA GLY A 111 -25.49 -24.84 -17.08
C GLY A 111 -25.45 -23.31 -17.02
N GLY A 112 -24.83 -22.77 -15.98
CA GLY A 112 -24.56 -21.36 -15.81
C GLY A 112 -23.18 -21.07 -16.35
N SER A 113 -23.07 -20.00 -17.12
CA SER A 113 -21.80 -19.49 -17.61
C SER A 113 -20.80 -19.39 -16.45
N THR A 114 -19.65 -20.04 -16.59
CA THR A 114 -18.60 -19.95 -15.58
C THR A 114 -17.86 -18.63 -15.80
N MET A 115 -17.84 -17.78 -14.78
CA MET A 115 -17.02 -16.57 -14.79
C MET A 115 -15.54 -16.98 -14.78
N ARG A 116 -14.77 -16.41 -15.69
CA ARG A 116 -13.35 -16.64 -15.91
C ARG A 116 -12.60 -15.32 -15.76
N ILE A 117 -11.34 -15.46 -15.36
CA ILE A 117 -10.37 -14.38 -15.33
C ILE A 117 -9.15 -14.93 -16.08
N ASP A 118 -8.82 -14.31 -17.22
CA ASP A 118 -7.57 -14.60 -17.94
C ASP A 118 -6.59 -13.45 -17.71
N ASP A 119 -5.36 -13.80 -17.33
CA ASP A 119 -4.22 -12.90 -17.30
C ASP A 119 -3.50 -12.95 -18.65
N LEU A 120 -3.63 -11.88 -19.42
CA LEU A 120 -3.12 -11.73 -20.77
C LEU A 120 -1.79 -10.96 -20.80
N SER A 121 -1.24 -10.63 -19.62
CA SER A 121 -0.02 -9.82 -19.49
C SER A 121 1.20 -10.47 -20.16
N SER A 122 1.24 -11.80 -20.27
CA SER A 122 2.31 -12.52 -20.96
C SER A 122 2.33 -12.29 -22.48
N GLN A 123 1.23 -11.81 -23.06
CA GLN A 123 1.09 -11.48 -24.47
C GLN A 123 1.38 -9.98 -24.75
N ALA A 124 1.65 -9.17 -23.72
CA ALA A 124 1.96 -7.76 -23.84
C ALA A 124 3.42 -7.57 -24.30
N ASP A 125 3.63 -7.22 -25.57
CA ASP A 125 4.95 -6.99 -26.16
C ASP A 125 5.17 -5.57 -26.70
N GLY A 126 4.18 -4.68 -26.55
CA GLY A 126 4.18 -3.31 -27.04
C GLY A 126 3.74 -3.15 -28.50
N SER A 127 3.45 -4.24 -29.22
CA SER A 127 3.03 -4.24 -30.62
C SER A 127 1.75 -5.05 -30.89
N THR A 128 1.47 -6.03 -30.05
CA THR A 128 0.31 -6.91 -30.15
C THR A 128 -0.96 -6.16 -29.76
N THR A 129 -1.92 -6.13 -30.69
CA THR A 129 -3.27 -5.56 -30.49
C THR A 129 -4.33 -6.65 -30.31
N THR A 130 -3.99 -7.91 -30.56
CA THR A 130 -4.93 -9.04 -30.48
C THR A 130 -4.44 -10.07 -29.47
N PHE A 131 -5.27 -10.34 -28.46
CA PHE A 131 -4.97 -11.22 -27.34
C PHE A 131 -5.87 -12.44 -27.37
N THR A 132 -5.34 -13.60 -26.99
CA THR A 132 -6.08 -14.87 -27.00
C THR A 132 -6.41 -15.32 -25.57
N THR A 133 -7.69 -15.60 -25.32
CA THR A 133 -8.20 -16.18 -24.07
C THR A 133 -8.14 -17.71 -24.08
N SER A 134 -8.19 -18.31 -22.89
CA SER A 134 -8.14 -19.77 -22.72
C SER A 134 -9.41 -20.46 -23.23
N PHE A 135 -10.55 -19.77 -23.18
CA PHE A 135 -11.87 -20.27 -23.56
C PHE A 135 -12.57 -19.31 -24.50
N ARG A 136 -13.64 -19.80 -25.17
CA ARG A 136 -14.46 -18.93 -26.01
C ARG A 136 -15.15 -17.89 -25.15
N ILE A 137 -15.11 -16.65 -25.62
CA ILE A 137 -15.66 -15.50 -24.92
C ILE A 137 -17.17 -15.47 -25.17
N GLY A 138 -17.93 -15.59 -24.09
CA GLY A 138 -19.38 -15.34 -24.05
C GLY A 138 -19.65 -13.89 -23.62
N THR A 139 -20.19 -13.71 -22.42
CA THR A 139 -20.48 -12.37 -21.88
C THR A 139 -19.20 -11.70 -21.39
N VAL A 140 -18.89 -10.52 -21.90
CA VAL A 140 -17.75 -9.71 -21.46
C VAL A 140 -18.16 -8.87 -20.25
N HIS A 141 -17.38 -8.92 -19.17
CA HIS A 141 -17.63 -8.10 -17.97
C HIS A 141 -16.68 -6.91 -17.87
N ALA A 142 -15.37 -7.15 -18.00
CA ALA A 142 -14.38 -6.08 -17.89
C ALA A 142 -13.03 -6.45 -18.52
N LEU A 143 -12.32 -5.44 -19.01
CA LEU A 143 -10.92 -5.53 -19.42
C LEU A 143 -10.15 -4.44 -18.67
N PHE A 144 -9.24 -4.87 -17.79
CA PHE A 144 -8.40 -3.98 -16.99
C PHE A 144 -7.02 -3.87 -17.59
N TYR A 145 -6.51 -2.64 -17.58
CA TYR A 145 -5.21 -2.30 -18.10
C TYR A 145 -4.42 -1.52 -17.06
N SER A 146 -3.12 -1.79 -16.93
CA SER A 146 -2.28 -1.09 -15.94
C SER A 146 -1.91 0.34 -16.35
N SER A 147 -2.22 0.77 -17.57
CA SER A 147 -1.98 2.14 -18.04
C SER A 147 -3.31 2.87 -18.30
N PHE A 148 -3.27 4.19 -18.49
CA PHE A 148 -4.50 4.97 -18.69
C PHE A 148 -4.98 4.89 -20.14
N PRO A 149 -6.27 4.59 -20.41
CA PRO A 149 -7.33 4.31 -19.43
C PRO A 149 -7.23 2.91 -18.80
N SER A 150 -7.45 2.83 -17.48
CA SER A 150 -7.25 1.58 -16.70
C SER A 150 -8.38 0.57 -16.82
N VAL A 151 -9.53 1.01 -17.34
CA VAL A 151 -10.68 0.18 -17.66
C VAL A 151 -11.05 0.48 -19.11
N LEU A 152 -11.04 -0.56 -19.95
CA LEU A 152 -11.42 -0.44 -21.34
C LEU A 152 -12.90 -0.77 -21.50
N LEU A 153 -13.58 0.00 -22.33
CA LEU A 153 -15.00 -0.17 -22.64
C LEU A 153 -15.18 -1.15 -23.81
N PRO A 154 -16.04 -2.18 -23.67
CA PRO A 154 -16.35 -3.08 -24.78
C PRO A 154 -16.95 -2.29 -25.95
N THR A 155 -16.70 -2.73 -27.18
CA THR A 155 -17.07 -2.11 -28.47
C THR A 155 -16.39 -0.77 -28.80
N THR A 156 -16.04 0.04 -27.81
CA THR A 156 -15.35 1.33 -28.02
C THR A 156 -13.83 1.16 -28.02
N ASP A 157 -13.29 0.54 -26.98
CA ASP A 157 -11.85 0.38 -26.78
C ASP A 157 -11.35 -0.98 -27.27
N TYR A 158 -12.24 -1.98 -27.36
CA TYR A 158 -11.91 -3.30 -27.89
C TYR A 158 -13.14 -4.04 -28.44
N SER A 159 -12.89 -5.04 -29.28
CA SER A 159 -13.89 -6.00 -29.77
C SER A 159 -13.49 -7.43 -29.43
N VAL A 160 -14.47 -8.33 -29.30
CA VAL A 160 -14.22 -9.75 -29.05
C VAL A 160 -14.79 -10.63 -30.17
N ALA A 161 -14.07 -11.69 -30.53
CA ALA A 161 -14.50 -12.68 -31.52
C ALA A 161 -13.93 -14.06 -31.20
N GLY A 162 -14.79 -15.01 -30.84
CA GLY A 162 -14.35 -16.36 -30.45
C GLY A 162 -13.50 -16.31 -29.19
N THR A 163 -12.21 -16.56 -29.30
CA THR A 163 -11.22 -16.48 -28.20
C THR A 163 -10.34 -15.24 -28.29
N LEU A 164 -10.62 -14.32 -29.22
CA LEU A 164 -9.76 -13.18 -29.51
C LEU A 164 -10.37 -11.89 -28.97
N ILE A 165 -9.51 -11.07 -28.36
CA ILE A 165 -9.79 -9.69 -27.96
C ILE A 165 -8.90 -8.80 -28.83
N THR A 166 -9.49 -7.86 -29.57
CA THR A 166 -8.76 -6.92 -30.41
C THR A 166 -8.96 -5.50 -29.91
N LEU A 167 -7.86 -4.83 -29.54
CA LEU A 167 -7.86 -3.43 -29.12
C LEU A 167 -8.14 -2.51 -30.31
N ALA A 168 -8.89 -1.43 -30.08
CA ALA A 168 -9.12 -0.38 -31.06
C ALA A 168 -7.84 0.44 -31.28
N SER A 169 -7.72 1.08 -32.45
CA SER A 169 -6.51 1.84 -32.83
C SER A 169 -6.19 3.04 -31.93
N GLY A 170 -7.14 3.49 -31.11
CA GLY A 170 -6.95 4.57 -30.14
C GLY A 170 -6.40 4.12 -28.78
N VAL A 171 -6.34 2.80 -28.53
CA VAL A 171 -5.84 2.24 -27.27
C VAL A 171 -4.35 1.92 -27.41
N PRO A 172 -3.48 2.42 -26.53
CA PRO A 172 -2.07 2.07 -26.53
C PRO A 172 -1.88 0.56 -26.38
N THR A 173 -0.95 -0.01 -27.17
CA THR A 173 -0.60 -1.43 -27.07
C THR A 173 0.11 -1.72 -25.74
N PRO A 174 -0.35 -2.73 -24.97
CA PRO A 174 0.30 -3.14 -23.73
C PRO A 174 1.78 -3.49 -23.93
N GLN A 175 2.67 -2.80 -23.22
CA GLN A 175 4.11 -3.05 -23.24
C GLN A 175 4.51 -4.24 -22.36
N SER A 176 5.67 -4.83 -22.63
CA SER A 176 6.24 -5.87 -21.76
C SER A 176 6.35 -5.38 -20.31
N GLY A 177 5.80 -6.17 -19.38
CA GLY A 177 5.73 -5.84 -17.95
C GLY A 177 4.47 -5.07 -17.53
N GLN A 178 3.58 -4.70 -18.47
CA GLN A 178 2.25 -4.17 -18.14
C GLN A 178 1.23 -5.28 -17.89
N SER A 179 0.23 -4.99 -17.08
CA SER A 179 -0.83 -5.95 -16.75
C SER A 179 -2.06 -5.77 -17.63
N LEU A 180 -2.60 -6.89 -18.12
CA LEU A 180 -3.85 -6.96 -18.87
C LEU A 180 -4.70 -8.12 -18.33
N LEU A 181 -5.81 -7.79 -17.66
CA LEU A 181 -6.70 -8.77 -17.02
C LEU A 181 -8.07 -8.72 -17.66
N PHE A 182 -8.59 -9.88 -18.08
CA PHE A 182 -9.88 -9.96 -18.74
C PHE A 182 -10.85 -10.84 -17.95
N ILE A 183 -12.02 -10.28 -17.63
CA ILE A 183 -13.10 -10.96 -16.90
C ILE A 183 -14.26 -11.19 -17.85
N TYR A 184 -14.64 -12.45 -18.03
CA TYR A 184 -15.68 -12.86 -18.96
C TYR A 184 -16.37 -14.15 -18.52
N GLU A 185 -17.51 -14.43 -19.13
CA GLU A 185 -18.20 -15.71 -19.05
C GLU A 185 -17.81 -16.58 -20.24
N ASP A 186 -17.56 -17.86 -19.99
CA ASP A 186 -17.32 -18.85 -21.04
C ASP A 186 -18.59 -19.04 -21.91
N ALA A 187 -18.43 -19.01 -23.23
CA ALA A 187 -19.48 -19.37 -24.17
C ALA A 187 -19.56 -20.89 -24.31
N SER A 188 -20.48 -21.51 -23.55
CA SER A 188 -20.81 -22.94 -23.63
C SER A 188 -21.30 -23.37 -25.01
#